data_AF-A0A6J8BX86-F1
#
_entry.id   AF-A0A6J8BX86-F1
#
_cell.length_a   1.000
_cell.length_b   1.000
_cell.length_c   1.000
_cell.angle_alpha   90.00
_cell.angle_beta   90.00
_cell.angle_gamma   90.00
#
_symmetry.space_group_name_H-M   'P 1'
#
loop_
_entity.id
_entity.type
_entity.pdbx_description
1 polymer ?
#
loop_
_entity_poly.entity_id
_entity_poly.type
_entity_poly.pdbx_seq_one_letter_code
_entity_poly.pdbx_strand_id
1 'polypeptide(L)'
;MSTNDLSLDNPEWPVTANESSIQQFVEDLKSSPESKIRKRNDVYLNIKGFIAVDIEDRTYEVKYGENITIKCNISASPKTESVKWQKNRNGVKTDIKADDRKYFVSNLEYPSLTIVNDGETDIANTDDSKYRISCWRNLSSLSIVNADETDEAVYTCLAKNDSGCHSDYTYLFVRKGFIVVDLVDKKHEVKYGENITIECSISALPYATSVKWQKNRNGVQTDIIANKDDSKYRISVWRNPYSLTIVNADETDEAVYTCLAKNEFGSHSDYTYLFVKKGFIAVHIVNKIYEVKYGETITIKCNISASPNATSVKWQKIRNGVTTDIEANTDDNKYCGSELAYPSLIIINADDTDEAIYTCFAENDYGRDGDNTSLSVKIGELSIRILKKSYIGHKHDSVVLECVASGNPPPEAVYWLKEKDRKIIEIRKETNNSKYHVSNLPSLSLRIRRIDDSDSGKYTCIAVYSKGEYRSKPMTMSVFGGNV
;
A
#
# COMPACT_ATOMS: atom_id res chain seq x y z
N MET A 1 41.62 -29.08 37.23
CA MET A 1 41.02 -30.44 37.23
C MET A 1 40.09 -30.50 36.04
N SER A 2 40.30 -31.22 34.95
CA SER A 2 41.31 -32.17 34.50
C SER A 2 41.14 -32.23 32.98
N THR A 3 42.17 -31.90 32.21
CA THR A 3 42.22 -32.15 30.76
C THR A 3 42.47 -33.64 30.57
N ASN A 4 41.47 -34.36 30.05
CA ASN A 4 41.65 -35.75 29.66
C ASN A 4 42.36 -35.78 28.29
N ASP A 5 43.65 -36.05 28.34
CA ASP A 5 44.46 -36.50 27.21
C ASP A 5 43.83 -37.76 26.59
N LEU A 6 43.45 -37.66 25.32
CA LEU A 6 43.21 -38.83 24.49
C LEU A 6 44.56 -39.30 23.96
N SER A 7 45.16 -40.23 24.70
CA SER A 7 46.30 -41.02 24.27
C SER A 7 45.92 -41.83 23.02
N LEU A 8 46.51 -41.48 21.88
CA LEU A 8 46.54 -42.34 20.70
C LEU A 8 47.77 -43.23 20.81
N ASP A 9 47.52 -44.54 20.88
CA ASP A 9 48.53 -45.58 20.92
C ASP A 9 49.54 -45.43 19.78
N ASN A 10 50.81 -45.39 20.19
CA ASN A 10 52.00 -45.28 19.36
C ASN A 10 52.43 -46.68 18.91
N PRO A 11 52.44 -47.03 17.61
CA PRO A 11 53.14 -48.22 17.17
C PRO A 11 54.63 -47.88 17.04
N GLU A 12 55.42 -48.35 18.01
CA GLU A 12 56.89 -48.32 18.02
C GLU A 12 57.49 -48.84 16.70
N TRP A 13 58.18 -48.00 15.91
CA TRP A 13 59.17 -48.40 14.88
C TRP A 13 60.17 -47.25 14.65
N PRO A 14 61.39 -47.53 14.12
CA PRO A 14 62.66 -47.12 14.71
C PRO A 14 63.06 -45.66 14.47
N VAL A 15 63.75 -45.12 15.47
CA VAL A 15 64.43 -43.81 15.45
C VAL A 15 65.50 -43.77 14.35
N THR A 16 65.31 -42.91 13.34
CA THR A 16 66.43 -42.37 12.55
C THR A 16 66.23 -40.89 12.24
N ALA A 17 67.21 -40.10 12.72
CA ALA A 17 67.40 -38.65 12.64
C ALA A 17 66.40 -37.77 13.44
N ASN A 18 66.96 -36.93 14.32
CA ASN A 18 66.23 -36.04 15.21
C ASN A 18 65.39 -35.03 14.42
N GLU A 19 64.07 -35.09 14.61
CA GLU A 19 63.03 -34.33 13.89
C GLU A 19 63.29 -32.80 13.93
N SER A 20 63.86 -32.32 15.04
CA SER A 20 64.25 -30.91 15.24
C SER A 20 65.37 -30.44 14.31
N SER A 21 66.25 -31.35 13.88
CA SER A 21 67.39 -31.02 13.01
C SER A 21 66.98 -30.90 11.54
N ILE A 22 65.91 -31.60 11.14
CA ILE A 22 65.38 -31.58 9.77
C ILE A 22 64.45 -30.36 9.60
N GLN A 23 63.62 -30.05 10.60
CA GLN A 23 62.78 -28.85 10.58
C GLN A 23 63.61 -27.56 10.57
N GLN A 24 64.65 -27.46 11.41
CA GLN A 24 65.55 -26.31 11.41
C GLN A 24 66.24 -26.12 10.06
N PHE A 25 66.64 -27.21 9.39
CA PHE A 25 67.27 -27.15 8.06
C PHE A 25 66.32 -26.71 6.95
N VAL A 26 65.04 -27.11 7.01
CA VAL A 26 64.01 -26.68 6.05
C VAL A 26 63.65 -25.20 6.25
N GLU A 27 63.58 -24.72 7.49
CA GLU A 27 63.38 -23.29 7.77
C GLU A 27 64.59 -22.41 7.38
N ASP A 28 65.81 -22.91 7.58
CA ASP A 28 67.03 -22.24 7.16
C ASP A 28 67.13 -22.15 5.61
N LEU A 29 66.58 -23.11 4.87
CA LEU A 29 66.46 -23.07 3.40
C LEU A 29 65.39 -22.09 2.91
N LYS A 30 64.27 -21.96 3.63
CA LYS A 30 63.19 -21.01 3.29
C LYS A 30 63.58 -19.55 3.56
N SER A 31 64.57 -19.30 4.43
CA SER A 31 64.90 -17.93 4.91
C SER A 31 66.19 -17.32 4.36
N SER A 32 67.02 -18.07 3.62
CA SER A 32 68.34 -17.58 3.16
C SER A 32 68.36 -17.12 1.68
N PRO A 33 68.94 -15.94 1.35
CA PRO A 33 69.13 -15.53 -0.04
C PRO A 33 70.10 -16.48 -0.75
N GLU A 34 69.73 -16.94 -1.95
CA GLU A 34 70.42 -17.96 -2.78
C GLU A 34 71.95 -17.80 -2.89
N SER A 35 72.49 -16.61 -2.65
CA SER A 35 73.91 -16.30 -2.80
C SER A 35 74.83 -16.74 -1.65
N LYS A 36 74.32 -17.06 -0.45
CA LYS A 36 75.16 -17.44 0.71
C LYS A 36 75.46 -18.93 0.84
N ILE A 37 74.74 -19.80 0.12
CA ILE A 37 74.94 -21.26 0.16
C ILE A 37 76.26 -21.66 -0.55
N ARG A 38 76.85 -20.77 -1.36
CA ARG A 38 77.99 -21.09 -2.22
C ARG A 38 79.37 -21.11 -1.56
N LYS A 39 79.51 -20.82 -0.27
CA LYS A 39 80.82 -20.73 0.42
C LYS A 39 80.82 -21.30 1.83
N ARG A 40 80.68 -22.62 1.97
CA ARG A 40 81.35 -23.40 3.01
C ARG A 40 81.58 -24.81 2.47
N ASN A 41 82.84 -25.06 2.09
CA ASN A 41 83.50 -26.35 1.84
C ASN A 41 82.60 -27.57 1.60
N ASP A 42 82.62 -28.07 0.37
CA ASP A 42 82.63 -29.49 -0.05
C ASP A 42 82.13 -30.54 0.97
N VAL A 43 80.97 -30.31 1.56
CA VAL A 43 80.12 -31.35 2.10
C VAL A 43 79.03 -31.50 1.07
N TYR A 44 79.30 -32.33 0.06
CA TYR A 44 78.24 -32.93 -0.73
C TYR A 44 77.37 -33.68 0.28
N LEU A 45 76.28 -33.04 0.72
CA LEU A 45 75.27 -33.67 1.55
C LEU A 45 74.58 -34.68 0.65
N ASN A 46 75.22 -35.83 0.51
CA ASN A 46 74.72 -36.97 -0.21
C ASN A 46 73.63 -37.55 0.67
N ILE A 47 72.46 -36.91 0.68
CA ILE A 47 71.28 -37.39 1.38
C ILE A 47 70.97 -38.73 0.74
N LYS A 48 71.35 -39.82 1.42
CA LYS A 48 71.24 -41.21 0.92
C LYS A 48 69.79 -41.63 0.65
N GLY A 49 68.83 -40.81 1.07
CA GLY A 49 67.41 -41.00 0.83
C GLY A 49 66.56 -40.04 1.66
N PHE A 50 65.55 -39.40 1.08
CA PHE A 50 64.58 -38.59 1.82
C PHE A 50 63.21 -38.54 1.14
N ILE A 51 62.19 -38.17 1.92
CA ILE A 51 60.84 -37.87 1.44
C ILE A 51 60.22 -36.78 2.31
N ALA A 52 59.62 -35.78 1.69
CA ALA A 52 58.92 -34.68 2.33
C ALA A 52 57.64 -34.37 1.55
N VAL A 53 56.58 -34.01 2.27
CA VAL A 53 55.25 -33.71 1.77
C VAL A 53 54.82 -32.39 2.42
N ASP A 54 54.26 -31.49 1.63
CA ASP A 54 53.87 -30.14 2.06
C ASP A 54 52.52 -29.79 1.42
N ILE A 55 51.50 -29.60 2.25
CA ILE A 55 50.21 -29.03 1.85
C ILE A 55 50.23 -27.56 2.26
N GLU A 56 50.08 -26.66 1.27
CA GLU A 56 50.30 -25.22 1.45
C GLU A 56 49.43 -24.60 2.56
N ASP A 57 48.13 -24.93 2.58
CA ASP A 57 47.17 -24.38 3.53
C ASP A 57 46.75 -25.40 4.59
N ARG A 58 46.72 -24.97 5.86
CA ARG A 58 46.21 -25.78 6.99
C ARG A 58 44.69 -25.92 6.98
N THR A 59 43.99 -25.03 6.27
CA THR A 59 42.54 -25.05 6.14
C THR A 59 42.14 -24.58 4.74
N TYR A 60 41.35 -25.41 4.05
CA TYR A 60 40.67 -25.03 2.82
C TYR A 60 39.20 -24.76 3.12
N GLU A 61 38.62 -23.75 2.47
CA GLU A 61 37.18 -23.45 2.57
C GLU A 61 36.52 -23.61 1.19
N VAL A 62 35.37 -24.29 1.15
CA VAL A 62 34.55 -24.43 -0.06
C VAL A 62 33.08 -24.20 0.27
N LYS A 63 32.32 -23.59 -0.65
CA LYS A 63 30.87 -23.52 -0.48
C LYS A 63 30.22 -24.85 -0.83
N TYR A 64 29.15 -25.18 -0.14
CA TYR A 64 28.31 -26.32 -0.50
C TYR A 64 27.93 -26.25 -2.00
N GLY A 65 28.20 -27.32 -2.73
CA GLY A 65 27.93 -27.50 -4.16
C GLY A 65 29.04 -27.02 -5.11
N GLU A 66 30.10 -26.36 -4.60
CA GLU A 66 31.24 -25.93 -5.43
C GLU A 66 32.35 -27.00 -5.49
N ASN A 67 33.25 -26.85 -6.46
CA ASN A 67 34.41 -27.73 -6.61
C ASN A 67 35.60 -27.10 -5.88
N ILE A 68 36.44 -27.94 -5.27
CA ILE A 68 37.71 -27.50 -4.67
C ILE A 68 38.83 -28.45 -5.04
N THR A 69 40.07 -27.95 -5.08
CA THR A 69 41.27 -28.77 -5.28
C THR A 69 42.29 -28.48 -4.19
N ILE A 70 42.66 -29.52 -3.46
CA ILE A 70 43.71 -29.49 -2.44
C ILE A 70 45.02 -29.93 -3.11
N LYS A 71 46.09 -29.17 -2.92
CA LYS A 71 47.41 -29.42 -3.52
C LYS A 71 48.42 -29.89 -2.50
N CYS A 72 49.27 -30.81 -2.91
CA CYS A 72 50.28 -31.48 -2.09
C CYS A 72 51.60 -31.53 -2.86
N ASN A 73 52.58 -30.74 -2.42
CA ASN A 73 53.93 -30.72 -2.97
C ASN A 73 54.77 -31.83 -2.33
N ILE A 74 55.48 -32.61 -3.14
CA ILE A 74 56.22 -33.79 -2.71
C ILE A 74 57.66 -33.69 -3.20
N SER A 75 58.61 -33.74 -2.27
CA SER A 75 60.04 -33.74 -2.55
C SER A 75 60.66 -35.06 -2.08
N ALA A 76 61.18 -35.87 -3.00
CA ALA A 76 61.72 -37.19 -2.68
C ALA A 76 62.97 -37.54 -3.49
N SER A 77 63.87 -38.32 -2.89
CA SER A 77 64.99 -39.00 -3.56
C SER A 77 65.23 -40.34 -2.85
N PRO A 78 65.15 -41.51 -3.53
CA PRO A 78 64.71 -41.71 -4.92
C PRO A 78 63.22 -41.34 -5.12
N LYS A 79 62.73 -41.42 -6.37
CA LYS A 79 61.33 -41.12 -6.75
C LYS A 79 60.34 -41.89 -5.86
N THR A 80 59.15 -41.34 -5.65
CA THR A 80 58.14 -41.97 -4.79
C THR A 80 57.67 -43.31 -5.36
N GLU A 81 57.52 -44.32 -4.51
CA GLU A 81 56.88 -45.61 -4.84
C GLU A 81 55.35 -45.49 -4.89
N SER A 82 54.78 -44.64 -4.04
CA SER A 82 53.33 -44.42 -3.97
C SER A 82 52.98 -43.08 -3.35
N VAL A 83 51.88 -42.49 -3.82
CA VAL A 83 51.21 -41.34 -3.21
C VAL A 83 49.74 -41.71 -2.99
N LYS A 84 49.22 -41.43 -1.79
CA LYS A 84 47.85 -41.73 -1.39
C LYS A 84 47.20 -40.54 -0.73
N TRP A 85 45.90 -40.38 -0.95
CA TRP A 85 45.05 -39.46 -0.21
C TRP A 85 44.16 -40.23 0.75
N GLN A 86 44.11 -39.78 2.00
CA GLN A 86 43.25 -40.35 3.03
C GLN A 86 42.34 -39.27 3.59
N LYS A 87 41.05 -39.59 3.67
CA LYS A 87 40.03 -38.75 4.32
C LYS A 87 39.81 -39.25 5.73
N ASN A 88 39.91 -38.36 6.72
CA ASN A 88 39.60 -38.64 8.11
C ASN A 88 38.39 -37.81 8.55
N ARG A 89 37.25 -38.48 8.72
CA ARG A 89 36.01 -37.86 9.18
C ARG A 89 35.61 -38.50 10.50
N ASN A 90 35.50 -37.70 11.56
CA ASN A 90 35.11 -38.16 12.90
C ASN A 90 35.96 -39.35 13.42
N GLY A 91 37.26 -39.36 13.09
CA GLY A 91 38.19 -40.44 13.49
C GLY A 91 38.18 -41.66 12.57
N VAL A 92 37.27 -41.74 11.60
CA VAL A 92 37.23 -42.82 10.60
C VAL A 92 38.11 -42.42 9.43
N LYS A 93 39.20 -43.18 9.23
CA LYS A 93 40.13 -43.02 8.13
C LYS A 93 39.72 -43.88 6.93
N THR A 94 39.51 -43.26 5.77
CA THR A 94 39.17 -43.92 4.52
C THR A 94 40.15 -43.51 3.42
N ASP A 95 40.78 -44.49 2.78
CA ASP A 95 41.63 -44.24 1.62
C ASP A 95 40.77 -43.81 0.42
N ILE A 96 41.10 -42.68 -0.19
CA ILE A 96 40.47 -42.22 -1.42
C ILE A 96 41.12 -43.02 -2.55
N LYS A 97 40.44 -44.10 -2.97
CA LYS A 97 40.92 -44.99 -4.03
C LYS A 97 40.97 -44.23 -5.34
N ALA A 98 42.13 -44.16 -5.97
CA ALA A 98 42.24 -43.86 -7.39
C ALA A 98 42.34 -45.18 -8.16
N ASP A 99 42.13 -45.17 -9.49
CA ASP A 99 42.34 -46.34 -10.36
C ASP A 99 43.67 -47.04 -10.02
N ASP A 100 43.78 -48.36 -10.18
CA ASP A 100 44.83 -49.24 -9.59
C ASP A 100 46.29 -48.97 -10.06
N ARG A 101 46.56 -47.82 -10.68
CA ARG A 101 47.87 -47.38 -11.13
C ARG A 101 48.68 -46.85 -9.96
N LYS A 102 49.90 -47.35 -9.80
CA LYS A 102 50.88 -46.77 -8.86
C LYS A 102 51.30 -45.39 -9.37
N TYR A 103 51.16 -44.37 -8.51
CA TYR A 103 51.46 -42.98 -8.83
C TYR A 103 52.91 -42.64 -8.52
N PHE A 104 53.67 -42.27 -9.55
CA PHE A 104 55.08 -41.89 -9.41
C PHE A 104 55.22 -40.38 -9.54
N VAL A 105 55.74 -39.76 -8.49
CA VAL A 105 56.13 -38.35 -8.46
C VAL A 105 57.63 -38.30 -8.71
N SER A 106 58.04 -37.71 -9.83
CA SER A 106 59.43 -37.58 -10.23
C SER A 106 60.00 -36.23 -9.79
N ASN A 107 61.21 -36.27 -9.22
CA ASN A 107 62.00 -35.07 -8.95
C ASN A 107 63.09 -34.89 -10.03
N LEU A 108 63.23 -33.66 -10.51
CA LEU A 108 64.40 -33.05 -11.17
C LEU A 108 64.31 -31.57 -10.73
N GLU A 109 65.33 -30.89 -10.21
CA GLU A 109 66.63 -30.45 -10.80
C GLU A 109 67.61 -30.07 -9.63
N TYR A 110 68.96 -30.15 -9.63
CA TYR A 110 70.06 -29.74 -10.53
C TYR A 110 71.41 -30.42 -10.09
N PRO A 111 72.51 -30.45 -10.90
CA PRO A 111 72.67 -30.04 -12.30
C PRO A 111 73.23 -31.19 -13.17
N SER A 112 72.39 -31.82 -13.99
CA SER A 112 72.86 -32.44 -15.24
C SER A 112 71.67 -32.63 -16.16
N LEU A 113 71.66 -31.78 -17.19
CA LEU A 113 70.59 -31.65 -18.16
C LEU A 113 70.72 -32.76 -19.21
N THR A 114 69.89 -33.79 -19.09
CA THR A 114 69.51 -34.62 -20.24
C THR A 114 68.00 -34.76 -20.20
N ILE A 115 67.31 -33.98 -21.03
CA ILE A 115 65.87 -34.04 -21.20
C ILE A 115 65.57 -35.38 -21.88
N VAL A 116 65.12 -36.36 -21.11
CA VAL A 116 64.27 -37.42 -21.64
C VAL A 116 62.86 -36.86 -21.65
N ASN A 117 62.18 -36.97 -22.79
CA ASN A 117 60.76 -36.67 -22.92
C ASN A 117 59.98 -37.62 -21.98
N ASP A 118 59.85 -37.25 -20.71
CA ASP A 118 58.97 -37.92 -19.76
C ASP A 118 57.55 -37.48 -20.13
N GLY A 119 56.89 -38.36 -20.89
CA GLY A 119 55.55 -38.18 -21.41
C GLY A 119 54.55 -37.77 -20.33
N GLU A 120 53.68 -36.86 -20.73
CA GLU A 120 52.47 -36.46 -20.03
C GLU A 120 51.51 -37.66 -19.94
N THR A 121 51.50 -38.36 -18.80
CA THR A 121 50.47 -39.38 -18.53
C THR A 121 50.24 -39.54 -17.03
N ASP A 122 49.12 -38.98 -16.53
CA ASP A 122 47.96 -39.75 -16.08
C ASP A 122 47.06 -38.88 -15.19
N ILE A 123 45.89 -38.51 -15.73
CA ILE A 123 44.73 -38.12 -14.91
C ILE A 123 44.15 -39.43 -14.40
N ALA A 124 44.24 -39.70 -13.11
CA ALA A 124 43.52 -40.81 -12.52
C ALA A 124 42.12 -40.34 -12.16
N ASN A 125 41.14 -40.76 -12.96
CA ASN A 125 39.77 -40.78 -12.47
C ASN A 125 39.71 -41.80 -11.35
N THR A 126 39.21 -41.40 -10.18
CA THR A 126 38.78 -42.39 -9.19
C THR A 126 37.51 -43.07 -9.72
N ASP A 127 37.19 -44.27 -9.24
CA ASP A 127 35.88 -44.92 -9.51
C ASP A 127 34.68 -44.05 -9.03
N ASP A 128 34.95 -43.04 -8.20
CA ASP A 128 33.98 -42.09 -7.70
C ASP A 128 34.04 -40.76 -8.48
N SER A 129 32.99 -40.44 -9.22
CA SER A 129 32.88 -39.16 -9.95
C SER A 129 33.07 -37.90 -9.07
N LYS A 130 32.94 -38.05 -7.74
CA LYS A 130 33.10 -37.03 -6.71
C LYS A 130 34.56 -36.65 -6.42
N TYR A 131 35.48 -37.62 -6.30
CA TYR A 131 36.88 -37.37 -5.96
C TYR A 131 37.76 -37.60 -7.18
N ARG A 132 38.73 -36.73 -7.45
CA ARG A 132 39.69 -36.92 -8.55
C ARG A 132 41.08 -36.65 -8.06
N ILE A 133 42.00 -37.56 -8.34
CA ILE A 133 43.39 -37.43 -7.93
C ILE A 133 44.23 -37.25 -9.19
N SER A 134 45.01 -36.18 -9.26
CA SER A 134 45.97 -35.96 -10.34
C SER A 134 47.37 -35.81 -9.77
N CYS A 135 48.35 -36.43 -10.42
CA CYS A 135 49.74 -36.39 -10.02
C CYS A 135 50.57 -35.93 -11.21
N TRP A 136 51.33 -34.85 -11.02
CA TRP A 136 52.16 -34.25 -12.05
C TRP A 136 53.51 -33.83 -11.48
N ARG A 137 54.60 -34.44 -11.95
CA ARG A 137 55.98 -34.19 -11.46
C ARG A 137 56.05 -34.33 -9.95
N ASN A 138 56.26 -33.22 -9.23
CA ASN A 138 56.37 -33.10 -7.78
C ASN A 138 55.05 -32.73 -7.08
N LEU A 139 53.93 -32.64 -7.80
CA LEU A 139 52.64 -32.17 -7.29
C LEU A 139 51.57 -33.27 -7.35
N SER A 140 50.93 -33.57 -6.22
CA SER A 140 49.68 -34.34 -6.16
C SER A 140 48.51 -33.41 -5.82
N SER A 141 47.37 -33.59 -6.48
CA SER A 141 46.17 -32.78 -6.26
C SER A 141 44.96 -33.67 -6.04
N LEU A 142 44.14 -33.34 -5.04
CA LEU A 142 42.84 -33.94 -4.77
C LEU A 142 41.74 -32.94 -5.11
N SER A 143 41.01 -33.17 -6.18
CA SER A 143 39.81 -32.41 -6.54
C SER A 143 38.56 -33.08 -5.98
N ILE A 144 37.71 -32.30 -5.31
CA ILE A 144 36.40 -32.70 -4.80
C ILE A 144 35.36 -31.94 -5.61
N VAL A 145 34.49 -32.67 -6.31
CA VAL A 145 33.44 -32.11 -7.17
C VAL A 145 32.15 -31.97 -6.37
N ASN A 146 31.45 -30.84 -6.49
CA ASN A 146 30.14 -30.59 -5.88
C ASN A 146 30.14 -30.86 -4.37
N ALA A 147 31.04 -30.22 -3.62
CA ALA A 147 31.31 -30.51 -2.20
C ALA A 147 30.03 -30.46 -1.33
N ASP A 148 29.85 -31.43 -0.44
CA ASP A 148 28.70 -31.52 0.47
C ASP A 148 29.13 -31.72 1.93
N GLU A 149 28.18 -31.86 2.84
CA GLU A 149 28.47 -31.98 4.28
C GLU A 149 29.30 -33.21 4.64
N THR A 150 29.33 -34.20 3.75
CA THR A 150 30.13 -35.41 3.95
C THR A 150 31.59 -35.20 3.65
N ASP A 151 31.95 -34.17 2.89
CA ASP A 151 33.32 -33.85 2.51
C ASP A 151 34.07 -33.06 3.59
N GLU A 152 33.38 -32.42 4.53
CA GLU A 152 34.02 -31.72 5.64
C GLU A 152 34.79 -32.70 6.54
N ALA A 153 36.12 -32.66 6.44
CA ALA A 153 37.02 -33.67 7.00
C ALA A 153 38.48 -33.19 7.00
N VAL A 154 39.35 -33.95 7.67
CA VAL A 154 40.81 -33.79 7.54
C VAL A 154 41.29 -34.66 6.38
N TYR A 155 41.98 -34.05 5.42
CA TYR A 155 42.57 -34.73 4.27
C TYR A 155 44.09 -34.82 4.45
N THR A 156 44.62 -36.04 4.32
CA THR A 156 46.05 -36.34 4.48
C THR A 156 46.63 -36.83 3.16
N CYS A 157 47.71 -36.20 2.72
CA CYS A 157 48.53 -36.65 1.60
C CYS A 157 49.70 -37.47 2.16
N LEU A 158 49.80 -38.73 1.79
CA LEU A 158 50.85 -39.66 2.24
C LEU A 158 51.70 -40.06 1.04
N ALA A 159 53.00 -39.84 1.13
CA ALA A 159 53.96 -40.28 0.13
C ALA A 159 54.96 -41.28 0.74
N LYS A 160 55.37 -42.28 -0.04
CA LYS A 160 56.35 -43.30 0.35
C LYS A 160 57.41 -43.48 -0.72
N ASN A 161 58.67 -43.67 -0.31
CA ASN A 161 59.75 -44.20 -1.14
C ASN A 161 60.62 -45.19 -0.35
N ASP A 162 61.69 -45.69 -0.96
CA ASP A 162 62.66 -46.62 -0.33
C ASP A 162 63.30 -46.05 0.95
N SER A 163 63.25 -44.73 1.13
CA SER A 163 63.85 -44.02 2.26
C SER A 163 62.89 -43.85 3.43
N GLY A 164 61.58 -44.03 3.22
CA GLY A 164 60.57 -43.92 4.26
C GLY A 164 59.21 -43.40 3.78
N CYS A 165 58.39 -42.98 4.73
CA CYS A 165 57.08 -42.39 4.50
C CYS A 165 57.02 -41.00 5.12
N HIS A 166 56.37 -40.05 4.45
CA HIS A 166 56.03 -38.76 5.04
C HIS A 166 54.61 -38.37 4.64
N SER A 167 53.95 -37.60 5.50
CA SER A 167 52.59 -37.14 5.25
C SER A 167 52.38 -35.75 5.79
N ASP A 168 51.53 -35.00 5.12
CA ASP A 168 51.00 -33.73 5.63
C ASP A 168 49.48 -33.69 5.48
N TYR A 169 48.83 -32.81 6.23
CA TYR A 169 47.37 -32.76 6.33
C TYR A 169 46.82 -31.33 6.33
N THR A 170 45.55 -31.24 5.90
CA THR A 170 44.74 -30.02 5.92
C THR A 170 43.30 -30.34 6.31
N TYR A 171 42.58 -29.36 6.86
CA TYR A 171 41.15 -29.48 7.14
C TYR A 171 40.33 -28.79 6.04
N LEU A 172 39.32 -29.47 5.50
CA LEU A 172 38.36 -28.87 4.58
C LEU A 172 37.11 -28.45 5.35
N PHE A 173 36.80 -27.16 5.33
CA PHE A 173 35.56 -26.60 5.88
C PHE A 173 34.53 -26.36 4.77
N VAL A 174 33.33 -26.93 4.90
CA VAL A 174 32.25 -26.79 3.91
C VAL A 174 31.24 -25.76 4.39
N ARG A 175 31.30 -24.55 3.83
CA ARG A 175 30.44 -23.43 4.20
C ARG A 175 29.01 -23.69 3.71
N LYS A 176 28.04 -23.61 4.64
CA LYS A 176 26.60 -23.75 4.37
C LYS A 176 25.91 -22.41 4.41
N GLY A 177 24.87 -22.26 3.59
CA GLY A 177 24.04 -21.08 3.58
C GLY A 177 22.82 -21.23 2.70
N PHE A 178 21.92 -20.26 2.77
CA PHE A 178 20.70 -20.22 1.99
C PHE A 178 20.18 -18.78 1.87
N ILE A 179 19.29 -18.56 0.92
CA ILE A 179 18.51 -17.33 0.80
C ILE A 179 17.13 -17.64 0.25
N VAL A 180 16.10 -17.20 0.96
CA VAL A 180 14.69 -17.38 0.60
C VAL A 180 13.99 -16.04 0.79
N VAL A 181 13.24 -15.64 -0.23
CA VAL A 181 12.38 -14.46 -0.21
C VAL A 181 10.94 -14.93 -0.17
N ASP A 182 10.15 -14.35 0.70
CA ASP A 182 8.73 -14.67 0.87
C ASP A 182 7.88 -13.40 0.87
N LEU A 183 7.08 -13.26 -0.18
CA LEU A 183 5.96 -12.32 -0.29
C LEU A 183 4.68 -13.10 0.01
N VAL A 184 4.28 -13.09 1.29
CA VAL A 184 3.16 -13.88 1.82
C VAL A 184 1.88 -13.63 1.02
N ASP A 185 1.55 -12.36 0.78
CA ASP A 185 0.41 -11.96 -0.01
C ASP A 185 0.78 -11.88 -1.49
N LYS A 186 0.19 -12.75 -2.31
CA LYS A 186 0.40 -12.76 -3.78
C LYS A 186 -0.41 -11.71 -4.53
N LYS A 187 -1.35 -11.05 -3.85
CA LYS A 187 -2.18 -9.99 -4.39
C LYS A 187 -2.41 -8.91 -3.34
N HIS A 188 -2.15 -7.67 -3.72
CA HIS A 188 -2.50 -6.48 -2.95
C HIS A 188 -3.50 -5.62 -3.72
N GLU A 189 -4.33 -4.88 -2.98
CA GLU A 189 -5.30 -3.95 -3.53
C GLU A 189 -5.15 -2.59 -2.85
N VAL A 190 -5.06 -1.52 -3.64
CA VAL A 190 -4.99 -0.14 -3.15
C VAL A 190 -5.98 0.73 -3.90
N LYS A 191 -6.59 1.72 -3.25
CA LYS A 191 -7.43 2.69 -3.95
C LYS A 191 -6.56 3.71 -4.68
N TYR A 192 -7.03 4.21 -5.82
CA TYR A 192 -6.41 5.35 -6.49
C TYR A 192 -6.23 6.51 -5.50
N GLY A 193 -5.04 7.07 -5.40
CA GLY A 193 -4.71 8.18 -4.51
C GLY A 193 -4.13 7.79 -3.15
N GLU A 194 -4.30 6.54 -2.71
CA GLU A 194 -3.84 6.08 -1.40
C GLU A 194 -2.40 5.53 -1.43
N ASN A 195 -1.79 5.39 -0.24
CA ASN A 195 -0.48 4.78 -0.09
C ASN A 195 -0.64 3.29 0.26
N ILE A 196 0.24 2.44 -0.26
CA ILE A 196 0.32 1.03 0.13
C ILE A 196 1.75 0.63 0.44
N THR A 197 1.94 -0.24 1.43
CA THR A 197 3.23 -0.85 1.76
C THR A 197 3.17 -2.35 1.57
N ILE A 198 4.09 -2.88 0.78
CA ILE A 198 4.27 -4.30 0.50
C ILE A 198 5.46 -4.78 1.31
N GLU A 199 5.26 -5.76 2.18
CA GLU A 199 6.31 -6.35 3.02
C GLU A 199 6.91 -7.59 2.35
N CYS A 200 8.23 -7.70 2.41
CA CYS A 200 9.05 -8.77 1.87
C CYS A 200 9.87 -9.38 3.01
N SER A 201 9.53 -10.61 3.37
CA SER A 201 10.23 -11.36 4.42
C SER A 201 11.39 -12.12 3.81
N ILE A 202 12.59 -11.96 4.36
CA ILE A 202 13.80 -12.63 3.86
C ILE A 202 14.39 -13.52 4.95
N SER A 203 14.54 -14.80 4.65
CA SER A 203 15.24 -15.79 5.48
C SER A 203 16.56 -16.15 4.79
N ALA A 204 17.69 -15.79 5.38
CA ALA A 204 19.00 -16.01 4.77
C ALA A 204 20.09 -16.29 5.81
N LEU A 205 21.03 -17.16 5.45
CA LEU A 205 22.25 -17.41 6.21
C LEU A 205 23.44 -17.43 5.24
N PRO A 206 24.41 -16.50 5.36
CA PRO A 206 24.35 -15.26 6.14
C PRO A 206 23.28 -14.30 5.58
N TYR A 207 23.06 -13.19 6.30
CA TYR A 207 22.11 -12.15 5.94
C TYR A 207 22.29 -11.66 4.49
N ALA A 208 21.18 -11.20 3.89
CA ALA A 208 21.19 -10.68 2.54
C ALA A 208 22.13 -9.46 2.42
N THR A 209 23.00 -9.49 1.41
CA THR A 209 23.94 -8.40 1.09
C THR A 209 23.34 -7.35 0.15
N SER A 210 22.25 -7.70 -0.55
CA SER A 210 21.51 -6.79 -1.42
C SER A 210 20.03 -7.18 -1.43
N VAL A 211 19.15 -6.18 -1.31
CA VAL A 211 17.70 -6.32 -1.50
C VAL A 211 17.24 -5.23 -2.47
N LYS A 212 16.55 -5.63 -3.53
CA LYS A 212 16.08 -4.75 -4.61
C LYS A 212 14.62 -5.03 -4.92
N TRP A 213 13.94 -4.02 -5.43
CA TRP A 213 12.57 -4.14 -5.93
C TRP A 213 12.55 -3.87 -7.42
N GLN A 214 11.74 -4.65 -8.14
CA GLN A 214 11.52 -4.49 -9.57
C GLN A 214 10.01 -4.40 -9.83
N LYS A 215 9.64 -3.55 -10.79
CA LYS A 215 8.27 -3.40 -11.28
C LYS A 215 8.20 -3.98 -12.68
N ASN A 216 7.28 -4.91 -12.90
CA ASN A 216 6.98 -5.45 -14.22
C ASN A 216 5.57 -5.02 -14.63
N ARG A 217 5.50 -4.13 -15.62
CA ARG A 217 4.23 -3.65 -16.19
C ARG A 217 4.20 -3.98 -17.67
N ASN A 218 3.18 -4.70 -18.11
CA ASN A 218 2.99 -5.10 -19.51
C ASN A 218 4.22 -5.80 -20.13
N GLY A 219 4.96 -6.60 -19.33
CA GLY A 219 6.16 -7.30 -19.78
C GLY A 219 7.45 -6.47 -19.75
N VAL A 220 7.38 -5.18 -19.38
CA VAL A 220 8.57 -4.33 -19.21
C VAL A 220 8.95 -4.32 -17.74
N GLN A 221 10.13 -4.87 -17.44
CA GLN A 221 10.71 -4.91 -16.10
C GLN A 221 11.65 -3.73 -15.87
N THR A 222 11.46 -2.99 -14.79
CA THR A 222 12.28 -1.85 -14.38
C THR A 222 12.69 -1.96 -12.91
N ASP A 223 13.93 -1.57 -12.60
CA ASP A 223 14.39 -1.47 -11.21
C ASP A 223 13.75 -0.26 -10.52
N ILE A 224 13.25 -0.46 -9.30
CA ILE A 224 12.70 0.64 -8.49
C ILE A 224 13.83 1.27 -7.68
N ILE A 225 14.03 2.58 -7.89
CA ILE A 225 15.05 3.37 -7.19
C ILE A 225 14.33 4.32 -6.23
N ALA A 226 14.48 4.08 -4.92
CA ALA A 226 13.96 4.99 -3.89
C ALA A 226 14.99 6.10 -3.61
N ASN A 227 14.73 7.31 -4.10
CA ASN A 227 15.52 8.49 -3.75
C ASN A 227 15.02 9.09 -2.43
N LYS A 228 15.92 9.75 -1.68
CA LYS A 228 15.70 10.16 -0.28
C LYS A 228 14.73 11.33 -0.06
N ASP A 229 14.18 11.93 -1.11
CA ASP A 229 13.20 13.02 -1.02
C ASP A 229 12.00 12.72 -1.92
N ASP A 230 10.80 12.80 -1.34
CA ASP A 230 9.46 12.78 -1.97
C ASP A 230 9.29 11.91 -3.23
N SER A 231 9.83 10.69 -3.19
CA SER A 231 9.75 9.75 -4.30
C SER A 231 8.46 8.94 -4.25
N LYS A 232 7.92 8.65 -5.44
CA LYS A 232 6.78 7.74 -5.67
C LYS A 232 6.91 6.40 -4.93
N TYR A 233 8.16 5.93 -4.75
CA TYR A 233 8.51 4.68 -4.11
C TYR A 233 9.46 4.92 -2.93
N ARG A 234 9.13 4.41 -1.75
CA ARG A 234 9.99 4.43 -0.56
C ARG A 234 10.36 2.98 -0.21
N ILE A 235 11.65 2.68 -0.08
CA ILE A 235 12.12 1.33 0.21
C ILE A 235 12.80 1.29 1.59
N SER A 236 12.37 0.36 2.44
CA SER A 236 13.07 0.01 3.68
C SER A 236 14.07 -1.11 3.41
N VAL A 237 15.37 -0.79 3.47
CA VAL A 237 16.47 -1.74 3.19
C VAL A 237 17.25 -2.20 4.44
N TRP A 238 16.88 -1.74 5.64
CA TRP A 238 17.72 -1.93 6.84
C TRP A 238 17.08 -2.76 7.95
N ARG A 239 15.80 -3.13 7.82
CA ARG A 239 15.09 -3.95 8.81
C ARG A 239 14.27 -5.00 8.07
N ASN A 240 14.29 -6.23 8.58
CA ASN A 240 13.41 -7.32 8.17
C ASN A 240 12.10 -7.21 9.01
N PRO A 241 10.90 -7.18 8.42
CA PRO A 241 10.62 -7.30 6.98
C PRO A 241 11.06 -6.07 6.18
N TYR A 242 11.67 -6.33 5.02
CA TYR A 242 11.98 -5.31 4.03
C TYR A 242 10.68 -4.82 3.40
N SER A 243 10.60 -3.58 2.94
CA SER A 243 9.32 -3.10 2.40
C SER A 243 9.45 -2.11 1.26
N LEU A 244 8.43 -2.11 0.40
CA LEU A 244 8.21 -1.13 -0.65
C LEU A 244 6.90 -0.39 -0.36
N THR A 245 6.99 0.90 -0.08
CA THR A 245 5.83 1.79 -0.01
C THR A 245 5.66 2.54 -1.32
N ILE A 246 4.48 2.44 -1.91
CA ILE A 246 4.06 3.20 -3.10
C ILE A 246 3.16 4.33 -2.59
N VAL A 247 3.53 5.58 -2.91
CA VAL A 247 2.83 6.79 -2.46
C VAL A 247 1.88 7.26 -3.55
N ASN A 248 0.65 7.64 -3.16
CA ASN A 248 -0.37 8.21 -4.04
C ASN A 248 -0.58 7.35 -5.30
N ALA A 249 -1.06 6.11 -5.10
CA ALA A 249 -1.13 5.09 -6.14
C ALA A 249 -2.01 5.53 -7.33
N ASP A 250 -1.55 5.28 -8.56
CA ASP A 250 -2.26 5.60 -9.79
C ASP A 250 -2.27 4.42 -10.77
N GLU A 251 -2.89 4.58 -11.94
CA GLU A 251 -3.05 3.50 -12.93
C GLU A 251 -1.72 2.95 -13.49
N THR A 252 -0.65 3.71 -13.35
CA THR A 252 0.68 3.27 -13.78
C THR A 252 1.31 2.33 -12.77
N ASP A 253 0.81 2.28 -11.53
CA ASP A 253 1.32 1.42 -10.45
C ASP A 253 0.74 0.01 -10.44
N GLU A 254 -0.37 -0.22 -11.13
CA GLU A 254 -0.91 -1.56 -11.32
C GLU A 254 0.07 -2.41 -12.14
N ALA A 255 0.71 -3.37 -11.48
CA ALA A 255 1.86 -4.11 -11.99
C ALA A 255 2.18 -5.33 -11.10
N VAL A 256 3.07 -6.20 -11.59
CA VAL A 256 3.72 -7.22 -10.76
C VAL A 256 4.97 -6.61 -10.13
N TYR A 257 5.10 -6.73 -8.81
CA TYR A 257 6.25 -6.28 -8.04
C TYR A 257 7.05 -7.48 -7.57
N THR A 258 8.35 -7.46 -7.81
CA THR A 258 9.29 -8.53 -7.46
C THR A 258 10.28 -8.03 -6.42
N CYS A 259 10.36 -8.73 -5.30
CA CYS A 259 11.42 -8.52 -4.30
C CYS A 259 12.56 -9.50 -4.61
N LEU A 260 13.77 -8.98 -4.85
CA LEU A 260 14.97 -9.75 -5.19
C LEU A 260 16.00 -9.57 -4.09
N ALA A 261 16.45 -10.69 -3.51
CA ALA A 261 17.49 -10.70 -2.49
C ALA A 261 18.69 -11.53 -2.93
N LYS A 262 19.89 -11.12 -2.51
CA LYS A 262 21.14 -11.82 -2.78
C LYS A 262 21.99 -11.93 -1.52
N ASN A 263 22.64 -13.07 -1.34
CA ASN A 263 23.78 -13.25 -0.44
C ASN A 263 24.92 -13.96 -1.17
N GLU A 264 25.95 -14.40 -0.45
CA GLU A 264 27.09 -15.10 -1.07
C GLU A 264 26.76 -16.52 -1.56
N PHE A 265 25.62 -17.08 -1.15
CA PHE A 265 25.15 -18.42 -1.53
C PHE A 265 24.13 -18.39 -2.67
N GLY A 266 23.77 -17.21 -3.17
CA GLY A 266 22.95 -17.07 -4.36
C GLY A 266 21.97 -15.91 -4.27
N SER A 267 20.95 -15.97 -5.11
CA SER A 267 19.86 -15.01 -5.13
C SER A 267 18.52 -15.73 -5.18
N HIS A 268 17.54 -15.18 -4.50
CA HIS A 268 16.15 -15.64 -4.55
C HIS A 268 15.25 -14.43 -4.77
N SER A 269 14.11 -14.66 -5.43
CA SER A 269 13.10 -13.63 -5.64
C SER A 269 11.71 -14.22 -5.53
N ASP A 270 10.79 -13.39 -5.09
CA ASP A 270 9.38 -13.69 -5.08
C ASP A 270 8.61 -12.48 -5.63
N TYR A 271 7.34 -12.67 -5.99
CA TYR A 271 6.52 -11.63 -6.59
C TYR A 271 5.11 -11.55 -6.01
N THR A 272 4.51 -10.38 -6.16
CA THR A 272 3.11 -10.09 -5.83
C THR A 272 2.51 -9.17 -6.88
N TYR A 273 1.19 -9.26 -7.09
CA TYR A 273 0.48 -8.36 -7.99
C TYR A 273 -0.23 -7.24 -7.22
N LEU A 274 0.00 -5.99 -7.61
CA LEU A 274 -0.75 -4.86 -7.09
C LEU A 274 -1.88 -4.50 -8.07
N PHE A 275 -3.11 -4.54 -7.57
CA PHE A 275 -4.29 -4.05 -8.27
C PHE A 275 -4.66 -2.64 -7.76
N VAL A 276 -4.77 -1.66 -8.65
CA VAL A 276 -5.16 -0.30 -8.28
C VAL A 276 -6.65 -0.15 -8.54
N LYS A 277 -7.46 -0.22 -7.48
CA LYS A 277 -8.90 -0.11 -7.61
C LYS A 277 -9.26 1.31 -8.06
N LYS A 278 -9.90 1.37 -9.22
CA LYS A 278 -10.46 2.59 -9.79
C LYS A 278 -11.89 2.73 -9.32
N GLY A 279 -12.24 3.91 -8.87
CA GLY A 279 -13.62 4.26 -8.58
C GLY A 279 -13.85 5.75 -8.75
N PHE A 280 -15.11 6.10 -8.89
CA PHE A 280 -15.55 7.49 -9.00
C PHE A 280 -16.93 7.63 -8.39
N ILE A 281 -17.29 8.85 -8.04
CA ILE A 281 -18.65 9.24 -7.70
C ILE A 281 -18.91 10.62 -8.29
N ALA A 282 -20.02 10.75 -8.99
CA ALA A 282 -20.45 11.98 -9.63
C ALA A 282 -21.94 12.17 -9.39
N VAL A 283 -22.30 13.32 -8.84
CA VAL A 283 -23.67 13.75 -8.58
C VAL A 283 -24.05 14.84 -9.56
N HIS A 284 -25.21 14.72 -10.20
CA HIS A 284 -25.71 15.71 -11.15
C HIS A 284 -27.19 15.98 -10.93
N ILE A 285 -27.53 17.21 -10.54
CA ILE A 285 -28.92 17.67 -10.52
C ILE A 285 -29.29 18.16 -11.93
N VAL A 286 -30.42 17.67 -12.45
CA VAL A 286 -30.80 17.87 -13.86
C VAL A 286 -30.95 19.35 -14.23
N ASN A 287 -31.52 20.18 -13.35
CA ASN A 287 -31.70 21.61 -13.58
C ASN A 287 -31.06 22.44 -12.46
N LYS A 288 -30.47 23.59 -12.79
CA LYS A 288 -29.94 24.55 -11.80
C LYS A 288 -31.01 25.39 -11.10
N ILE A 289 -32.19 25.49 -11.71
CA ILE A 289 -33.33 26.21 -11.15
C ILE A 289 -34.58 25.35 -11.35
N TYR A 290 -35.34 25.15 -10.28
CA TYR A 290 -36.68 24.56 -10.29
C TYR A 290 -37.71 25.60 -9.88
N GLU A 291 -38.89 25.55 -10.48
CA GLU A 291 -40.04 26.37 -10.11
C GLU A 291 -41.26 25.48 -9.88
N VAL A 292 -41.97 25.68 -8.76
CA VAL A 292 -43.19 24.96 -8.41
C VAL A 292 -44.26 25.96 -7.99
N LYS A 293 -45.54 25.68 -8.26
CA LYS A 293 -46.61 26.53 -7.72
C LYS A 293 -46.91 26.14 -6.29
N TYR A 294 -47.38 27.11 -5.50
CA TYR A 294 -47.81 26.86 -4.13
C TYR A 294 -48.84 25.71 -4.09
N GLY A 295 -48.62 24.77 -3.18
CA GLY A 295 -49.45 23.59 -2.94
C GLY A 295 -49.25 22.45 -3.93
N GLU A 296 -48.45 22.62 -4.98
CA GLU A 296 -48.11 21.54 -5.93
C GLU A 296 -46.93 20.71 -5.43
N THR A 297 -46.79 19.51 -5.99
CA THR A 297 -45.68 18.60 -5.73
C THR A 297 -44.62 18.75 -6.82
N ILE A 298 -43.34 18.75 -6.44
CA ILE A 298 -42.22 18.80 -7.38
C ILE A 298 -41.18 17.73 -7.07
N THR A 299 -40.52 17.23 -8.13
CA THR A 299 -39.37 16.33 -8.01
C THR A 299 -38.11 17.01 -8.49
N ILE A 300 -37.15 17.19 -7.58
CA ILE A 300 -35.79 17.60 -7.90
C ILE A 300 -35.01 16.36 -8.29
N LYS A 301 -34.71 16.24 -9.59
CA LYS A 301 -34.06 15.05 -10.14
C LYS A 301 -32.56 15.08 -9.87
N CYS A 302 -32.07 14.11 -9.10
CA CYS A 302 -30.65 13.87 -8.84
C CYS A 302 -30.23 12.55 -9.48
N ASN A 303 -29.23 12.61 -10.36
CA ASN A 303 -28.63 11.46 -11.00
C ASN A 303 -27.27 11.19 -10.35
N ILE A 304 -26.98 9.93 -10.06
CA ILE A 304 -25.71 9.49 -9.47
C ILE A 304 -25.05 8.52 -10.43
N SER A 305 -23.81 8.81 -10.81
CA SER A 305 -22.94 7.90 -11.55
C SER A 305 -21.77 7.55 -10.66
N ALA A 306 -21.62 6.27 -10.33
CA ALA A 306 -20.59 5.81 -9.42
C ALA A 306 -20.10 4.41 -9.77
N SER A 307 -18.83 4.15 -9.48
CA SER A 307 -18.24 2.81 -9.49
C SER A 307 -17.26 2.70 -8.33
N PRO A 308 -17.44 1.77 -7.38
CA PRO A 308 -18.65 1.00 -7.09
C PRO A 308 -19.89 1.88 -6.84
N ASN A 309 -21.07 1.27 -6.83
CA ASN A 309 -22.34 1.95 -6.57
C ASN A 309 -22.28 2.79 -5.27
N ALA A 310 -23.04 3.87 -5.23
CA ALA A 310 -23.15 4.71 -4.04
C ALA A 310 -23.63 3.90 -2.82
N THR A 311 -23.07 4.20 -1.66
CA THR A 311 -23.38 3.60 -0.36
C THR A 311 -24.30 4.49 0.48
N SER A 312 -24.37 5.79 0.19
CA SER A 312 -25.37 6.68 0.79
C SER A 312 -25.80 7.80 -0.16
N VAL A 313 -27.04 8.29 0.04
CA VAL A 313 -27.60 9.50 -0.58
C VAL A 313 -28.23 10.35 0.50
N LYS A 314 -27.96 11.65 0.51
CA LYS A 314 -28.54 12.61 1.46
C LYS A 314 -28.86 13.93 0.77
N TRP A 315 -29.93 14.57 1.23
CA TRP A 315 -30.29 15.91 0.80
C TRP A 315 -30.13 16.93 1.92
N GLN A 316 -29.65 18.11 1.55
CA GLN A 316 -29.55 19.26 2.44
C GLN A 316 -30.32 20.44 1.87
N LYS A 317 -31.00 21.18 2.74
CA LYS A 317 -31.70 22.42 2.44
C LYS A 317 -30.93 23.58 3.03
N ILE A 318 -30.67 24.61 2.22
CA ILE A 318 -29.99 25.83 2.62
C ILE A 318 -30.95 26.99 2.43
N ARG A 319 -31.43 27.55 3.54
CA ARG A 319 -32.36 28.69 3.56
C ARG A 319 -31.81 29.78 4.47
N ASN A 320 -31.70 31.00 3.97
CA ASN A 320 -31.15 32.15 4.70
C ASN A 320 -29.77 31.88 5.35
N GLY A 321 -28.92 31.10 4.67
CA GLY A 321 -27.59 30.71 5.17
C GLY A 321 -27.57 29.58 6.19
N VAL A 322 -28.73 29.08 6.64
CA VAL A 322 -28.84 27.92 7.54
C VAL A 322 -28.96 26.64 6.70
N THR A 323 -28.09 25.67 6.97
CA THR A 323 -28.11 24.35 6.34
C THR A 323 -28.79 23.35 7.28
N THR A 324 -29.78 22.63 6.77
CA THR A 324 -30.48 21.56 7.49
C THR A 324 -30.49 20.29 6.66
N ASP A 325 -30.19 19.15 7.28
CA ASP A 325 -30.39 17.85 6.65
C ASP A 325 -31.90 17.60 6.45
N ILE A 326 -32.27 17.05 5.30
CA ILE A 326 -33.65 16.67 5.01
C ILE A 326 -33.85 15.21 5.43
N GLU A 327 -34.75 15.01 6.38
CA GLU A 327 -35.28 13.69 6.71
C GLU A 327 -36.47 13.42 5.77
N ALA A 328 -36.25 12.57 4.77
CA ALA A 328 -37.30 12.14 3.85
C ALA A 328 -38.03 10.90 4.39
N ASN A 329 -39.27 10.70 3.92
CA ASN A 329 -40.13 9.57 4.26
C ASN A 329 -40.49 9.51 5.76
N THR A 330 -40.67 10.70 6.36
CA THR A 330 -41.21 10.94 7.70
C THR A 330 -42.75 10.88 7.73
N ASP A 331 -43.35 10.77 8.91
CA ASP A 331 -44.81 10.68 9.10
C ASP A 331 -45.59 11.86 8.50
N ASP A 332 -44.96 13.04 8.42
CA ASP A 332 -45.54 14.24 7.82
C ASP A 332 -45.62 14.19 6.27
N ASN A 333 -44.95 13.22 5.64
CA ASN A 333 -44.86 13.03 4.19
C ASN A 333 -44.48 14.32 3.42
N LYS A 334 -43.76 15.26 4.03
CA LYS A 334 -43.37 16.52 3.37
C LYS A 334 -42.33 16.26 2.27
N TYR A 335 -41.37 15.41 2.58
CA TYR A 335 -40.26 15.04 1.71
C TYR A 335 -40.28 13.54 1.45
N CYS A 336 -40.14 13.11 0.19
CA CYS A 336 -40.03 11.69 -0.18
C CYS A 336 -38.82 11.44 -1.10
N GLY A 337 -38.41 10.18 -1.21
CA GLY A 337 -37.21 9.80 -1.97
C GLY A 337 -35.95 9.94 -1.12
N SER A 338 -34.87 10.51 -1.65
CA SER A 338 -33.57 10.63 -0.94
C SER A 338 -32.99 9.26 -0.51
N GLU A 339 -33.18 8.23 -1.33
CA GLU A 339 -32.69 6.87 -1.06
C GLU A 339 -31.74 6.39 -2.16
N LEU A 340 -30.97 5.33 -1.91
CA LEU A 340 -30.07 4.74 -2.91
C LEU A 340 -30.80 4.31 -4.20
N ALA A 341 -31.99 3.72 -4.06
CA ALA A 341 -32.82 3.29 -5.19
C ALA A 341 -33.52 4.47 -5.89
N TYR A 342 -33.79 5.55 -5.15
CA TYR A 342 -34.52 6.73 -5.60
C TYR A 342 -33.83 8.01 -5.08
N PRO A 343 -32.72 8.43 -5.71
CA PRO A 343 -31.89 9.52 -5.20
C PRO A 343 -32.51 10.92 -5.35
N SER A 344 -33.57 11.04 -6.14
CA SER A 344 -34.28 12.30 -6.33
C SER A 344 -35.10 12.68 -5.10
N LEU A 345 -35.24 13.98 -4.85
CA LEU A 345 -36.05 14.51 -3.76
C LEU A 345 -37.42 14.93 -4.29
N ILE A 346 -38.48 14.47 -3.63
CA ILE A 346 -39.86 14.88 -3.90
C ILE A 346 -40.31 15.78 -2.75
N ILE A 347 -40.83 16.96 -3.08
CA ILE A 347 -41.38 17.92 -2.13
C ILE A 347 -42.88 17.98 -2.39
N ILE A 348 -43.68 17.57 -1.40
CA ILE A 348 -45.14 17.50 -1.50
C ILE A 348 -45.76 18.77 -0.90
N ASN A 349 -46.81 19.28 -1.55
CA ASN A 349 -47.56 20.47 -1.09
C ASN A 349 -46.60 21.64 -0.79
N ALA A 350 -45.87 22.09 -1.82
CA ALA A 350 -44.80 23.08 -1.67
C ALA A 350 -45.33 24.43 -1.15
N ASP A 351 -44.63 25.02 -0.20
CA ASP A 351 -44.98 26.31 0.42
C ASP A 351 -43.79 27.28 0.42
N ASP A 352 -43.97 28.50 0.94
CA ASP A 352 -42.92 29.53 0.97
C ASP A 352 -41.72 29.16 1.85
N THR A 353 -41.87 28.16 2.74
CA THR A 353 -40.76 27.64 3.53
C THR A 353 -39.84 26.73 2.74
N ASP A 354 -40.30 26.19 1.61
CA ASP A 354 -39.52 25.35 0.70
C ASP A 354 -38.65 26.14 -0.27
N GLU A 355 -38.86 27.45 -0.40
CA GLU A 355 -38.01 28.32 -1.21
C GLU A 355 -36.59 28.39 -0.61
N ALA A 356 -35.66 27.67 -1.24
CA ALA A 356 -34.32 27.42 -0.72
C ALA A 356 -33.36 26.88 -1.81
N ILE A 357 -32.08 26.76 -1.46
CA ILE A 357 -31.11 25.97 -2.25
C ILE A 357 -31.13 24.54 -1.71
N TYR A 358 -31.19 23.55 -2.60
CA TYR A 358 -31.16 22.14 -2.28
C TYR A 358 -29.89 21.52 -2.82
N THR A 359 -29.20 20.72 -1.99
CA THR A 359 -27.98 20.02 -2.38
C THR A 359 -28.18 18.51 -2.21
N CYS A 360 -27.95 17.76 -3.29
CA CYS A 360 -27.91 16.31 -3.28
C CYS A 360 -26.46 15.88 -3.03
N PHE A 361 -26.24 14.98 -2.09
CA PHE A 361 -24.94 14.36 -1.83
C PHE A 361 -25.03 12.86 -2.02
N ALA A 362 -23.97 12.28 -2.57
CA ALA A 362 -23.79 10.84 -2.60
C ALA A 362 -22.36 10.47 -2.18
N GLU A 363 -22.21 9.30 -1.58
CA GLU A 363 -20.93 8.77 -1.12
C GLU A 363 -20.74 7.34 -1.61
N ASN A 364 -19.49 6.96 -1.90
CA ASN A 364 -19.05 5.56 -2.02
C ASN A 364 -17.66 5.40 -1.39
N ASP A 365 -17.06 4.23 -1.51
CA ASP A 365 -15.73 3.93 -0.95
C ASP A 365 -14.59 4.83 -1.49
N TYR A 366 -14.86 5.67 -2.51
CA TYR A 366 -13.91 6.56 -3.18
C TYR A 366 -14.13 8.04 -2.88
N GLY A 367 -15.15 8.36 -2.08
CA GLY A 367 -15.38 9.72 -1.59
C GLY A 367 -16.83 10.15 -1.67
N ARG A 368 -17.03 11.46 -1.54
CA ARG A 368 -18.34 12.12 -1.54
C ARG A 368 -18.35 13.22 -2.59
N ASP A 369 -19.41 13.27 -3.36
CA ASP A 369 -19.68 14.36 -4.30
C ASP A 369 -21.07 14.96 -4.04
N GLY A 370 -21.31 16.17 -4.53
CA GLY A 370 -22.60 16.83 -4.39
C GLY A 370 -22.82 17.96 -5.38
N ASP A 371 -24.07 18.11 -5.80
CA ASP A 371 -24.51 19.18 -6.70
C ASP A 371 -25.72 19.90 -6.10
N ASN A 372 -25.91 21.17 -6.45
CA ASN A 372 -26.94 22.03 -5.91
C ASN A 372 -27.84 22.66 -6.97
N THR A 373 -29.03 23.09 -6.52
CA THR A 373 -30.05 23.77 -7.32
C THR A 373 -30.87 24.72 -6.46
N SER A 374 -31.47 25.75 -7.06
CA SER A 374 -32.41 26.64 -6.36
C SER A 374 -33.85 26.29 -6.68
N LEU A 375 -34.72 26.26 -5.66
CA LEU A 375 -36.17 26.12 -5.82
C LEU A 375 -36.88 27.45 -5.57
N SER A 376 -37.68 27.91 -6.53
CA SER A 376 -38.62 29.04 -6.35
C SER A 376 -40.05 28.54 -6.26
N VAL A 377 -40.81 29.06 -5.30
CA VAL A 377 -42.24 28.76 -5.15
C VAL A 377 -43.06 29.93 -5.70
N LYS A 378 -43.79 29.69 -6.80
CA LYS A 378 -44.66 30.67 -7.43
C LYS A 378 -46.03 30.65 -6.78
N ILE A 379 -46.47 31.82 -6.33
CA ILE A 379 -47.83 32.03 -5.86
C ILE A 379 -48.71 32.36 -7.07
N GLY A 380 -49.96 31.87 -7.05
CA GLY A 380 -50.94 32.18 -8.09
C GLY A 380 -51.32 33.67 -8.13
N GLU A 381 -52.04 34.09 -9.16
CA GLU A 381 -52.55 35.48 -9.22
C GLU A 381 -53.47 35.77 -8.03
N LEU A 382 -53.05 36.73 -7.21
CA LEU A 382 -53.82 37.20 -6.07
C LEU A 382 -54.78 38.28 -6.53
N SER A 383 -56.06 38.12 -6.21
CA SER A 383 -57.10 39.09 -6.54
C SER A 383 -57.93 39.45 -5.31
N ILE A 384 -58.32 40.72 -5.22
CA ILE A 384 -59.25 41.21 -4.22
C ILE A 384 -60.23 42.16 -4.89
N ARG A 385 -61.52 41.89 -4.71
CA ARG A 385 -62.60 42.71 -5.29
C ARG A 385 -63.72 42.96 -4.30
N ILE A 386 -64.36 44.11 -4.45
CA ILE A 386 -65.56 44.47 -3.71
C ILE A 386 -66.80 43.91 -4.42
N LEU A 387 -67.82 43.51 -3.66
CA LEU A 387 -69.09 43.05 -4.23
C LEU A 387 -70.02 44.23 -4.57
N LYS A 388 -69.97 45.30 -3.77
CA LYS A 388 -70.76 46.52 -3.97
C LYS A 388 -69.87 47.76 -3.79
N LYS A 389 -70.12 48.79 -4.60
CA LYS A 389 -69.38 50.08 -4.55
C LYS A 389 -69.89 51.01 -3.46
N SER A 390 -71.17 50.94 -3.14
CA SER A 390 -71.81 51.76 -2.12
C SER A 390 -72.78 50.94 -1.27
N TYR A 391 -72.85 51.32 -0.01
CA TYR A 391 -73.78 50.78 0.97
C TYR A 391 -74.54 51.95 1.60
N ILE A 392 -75.85 51.77 1.75
CA ILE A 392 -76.76 52.71 2.38
C ILE A 392 -77.39 51.96 3.55
N GLY A 393 -77.32 52.53 4.75
CA GLY A 393 -77.97 51.95 5.92
C GLY A 393 -78.69 53.01 6.73
N HIS A 394 -79.75 52.63 7.44
CA HIS A 394 -80.45 53.56 8.30
C HIS A 394 -79.85 53.61 9.70
N LYS A 395 -79.92 54.78 10.34
CA LYS A 395 -79.39 54.94 11.70
C LYS A 395 -79.98 53.88 12.63
N HIS A 396 -79.14 53.25 13.45
CA HIS A 396 -79.43 52.10 14.32
C HIS A 396 -79.51 50.73 13.66
N ASP A 397 -79.48 50.62 12.33
CA ASP A 397 -79.39 49.32 11.64
C ASP A 397 -78.00 48.67 11.75
N SER A 398 -77.88 47.48 11.19
CA SER A 398 -76.59 46.82 10.96
C SER A 398 -76.33 46.64 9.48
N VAL A 399 -75.11 46.95 9.03
CA VAL A 399 -74.69 46.75 7.63
C VAL A 399 -73.49 45.82 7.58
N VAL A 400 -73.45 44.98 6.55
CA VAL A 400 -72.35 44.06 6.28
C VAL A 400 -71.67 44.48 4.98
N LEU A 401 -70.42 44.92 5.11
CA LEU A 401 -69.55 45.22 3.98
C LEU A 401 -68.84 43.94 3.57
N GLU A 402 -68.74 43.67 2.26
CA GLU A 402 -68.23 42.39 1.75
C GLU A 402 -67.21 42.59 0.63
N CYS A 403 -66.07 41.90 0.76
CA CYS A 403 -65.07 41.72 -0.28
C CYS A 403 -64.88 40.23 -0.53
N VAL A 404 -64.33 39.91 -1.71
CA VAL A 404 -63.90 38.56 -2.06
C VAL A 404 -62.43 38.64 -2.41
N ALA A 405 -61.63 37.80 -1.76
CA ALA A 405 -60.25 37.57 -2.12
C ALA A 405 -60.10 36.17 -2.70
N SER A 406 -59.28 36.03 -3.73
CA SER A 406 -58.91 34.75 -4.33
C SER A 406 -57.40 34.69 -4.50
N GLY A 407 -56.82 33.52 -4.27
CA GLY A 407 -55.40 33.30 -4.38
C GLY A 407 -55.04 31.89 -3.95
N ASN A 408 -53.88 31.41 -4.42
CA ASN A 408 -53.26 30.19 -3.93
C ASN A 408 -51.81 30.52 -3.53
N PRO A 409 -51.48 30.64 -2.24
CA PRO A 409 -52.30 30.30 -1.07
C PRO A 409 -53.50 31.24 -0.85
N PRO A 410 -54.53 30.79 -0.11
CA PRO A 410 -55.57 31.68 0.40
C PRO A 410 -54.98 32.70 1.39
N PRO A 411 -55.66 33.85 1.63
CA PRO A 411 -55.18 34.84 2.58
C PRO A 411 -55.14 34.26 4.00
N GLU A 412 -54.15 34.69 4.79
CA GLU A 412 -53.92 34.30 6.18
C GLU A 412 -54.69 35.18 7.17
N ALA A 413 -54.99 36.42 6.79
CA ALA A 413 -55.79 37.34 7.59
C ALA A 413 -56.58 38.34 6.73
N VAL A 414 -57.58 38.97 7.36
CA VAL A 414 -58.34 40.09 6.77
C VAL A 414 -58.53 41.20 7.80
N TYR A 415 -58.39 42.44 7.36
CA TYR A 415 -58.73 43.62 8.15
C TYR A 415 -59.28 44.73 7.26
N TRP A 416 -59.83 45.78 7.89
CA TRP A 416 -60.50 46.86 7.17
C TRP A 416 -59.90 48.21 7.53
N LEU A 417 -59.82 49.11 6.54
CA LEU A 417 -59.45 50.51 6.74
C LEU A 417 -60.68 51.38 6.50
N LYS A 418 -61.02 52.22 7.47
CA LYS A 418 -62.07 53.24 7.38
C LYS A 418 -61.43 54.61 7.23
N GLU A 419 -61.76 55.31 6.16
CA GLU A 419 -61.31 56.68 5.89
C GLU A 419 -62.48 57.66 5.97
N LYS A 420 -62.35 58.68 6.84
CA LYS A 420 -63.29 59.79 6.98
C LYS A 420 -62.54 61.06 7.38
N ASP A 421 -62.83 62.20 6.74
CA ASP A 421 -62.22 63.50 7.06
C ASP A 421 -60.68 63.47 7.11
N ARG A 422 -60.06 62.74 6.17
CA ARG A 422 -58.60 62.46 6.09
C ARG A 422 -58.01 61.67 7.27
N LYS A 423 -58.83 61.11 8.15
CA LYS A 423 -58.42 60.16 9.19
C LYS A 423 -58.64 58.74 8.71
N ILE A 424 -57.63 57.89 8.88
CA ILE A 424 -57.69 56.45 8.59
C ILE A 424 -57.72 55.70 9.91
N ILE A 425 -58.71 54.83 10.08
CA ILE A 425 -58.87 53.95 11.24
C ILE A 425 -58.74 52.52 10.76
N GLU A 426 -57.87 51.77 11.41
CA GLU A 426 -57.71 50.35 11.16
C GLU A 426 -58.64 49.54 12.05
N ILE A 427 -59.40 48.64 11.43
CA ILE A 427 -60.40 47.79 12.06
C ILE A 427 -59.92 46.36 11.87
N ARG A 428 -59.25 45.84 12.89
CA ARG A 428 -58.84 44.43 12.95
C ARG A 428 -59.81 43.60 13.78
N LYS A 429 -59.69 42.28 13.67
CA LYS A 429 -60.45 41.34 14.49
C LYS A 429 -60.07 41.46 15.97
N GLU A 430 -58.80 41.72 16.28
CA GLU A 430 -58.28 41.81 17.66
C GLU A 430 -58.72 43.10 18.36
N THR A 431 -59.04 44.16 17.61
CA THR A 431 -59.49 45.46 18.14
C THR A 431 -60.98 45.47 18.57
N ASN A 432 -61.51 44.31 18.95
CA ASN A 432 -62.91 43.98 19.19
C ASN A 432 -63.69 45.07 19.96
N ASN A 433 -64.30 46.00 19.23
CA ASN A 433 -65.34 46.84 19.78
C ASN A 433 -66.68 46.19 19.44
N SER A 434 -67.68 46.31 20.31
CA SER A 434 -69.01 45.72 20.11
C SER A 434 -69.75 46.24 18.85
N LYS A 435 -69.15 47.19 18.14
CA LYS A 435 -69.67 47.87 16.96
C LYS A 435 -69.17 47.25 15.64
N TYR A 436 -67.90 46.89 15.53
CA TYR A 436 -67.24 46.38 14.33
C TYR A 436 -66.86 44.90 14.51
N HIS A 437 -67.44 44.04 13.70
CA HIS A 437 -67.14 42.60 13.68
C HIS A 437 -66.57 42.19 12.33
N VAL A 438 -65.27 41.91 12.31
CA VAL A 438 -64.58 41.33 11.15
C VAL A 438 -64.81 39.81 11.13
N SER A 439 -65.18 39.25 9.99
CA SER A 439 -65.43 37.80 9.86
C SER A 439 -64.15 36.95 9.92
N ASN A 440 -64.33 35.67 10.20
CA ASN A 440 -63.28 34.66 10.00
C ASN A 440 -63.15 34.31 8.52
N LEU A 441 -61.94 33.95 8.11
CA LEU A 441 -61.69 33.34 6.80
C LEU A 441 -62.50 32.04 6.64
N PRO A 442 -62.97 31.70 5.43
CA PRO A 442 -62.69 32.35 4.14
C PRO A 442 -63.60 33.54 3.82
N SER A 443 -64.52 33.92 4.72
CA SER A 443 -65.36 35.10 4.52
C SER A 443 -64.58 36.38 4.81
N LEU A 444 -64.67 37.37 3.92
CA LEU A 444 -64.08 38.69 4.13
C LEU A 444 -65.19 39.74 4.22
N SER A 445 -65.78 39.86 5.40
CA SER A 445 -66.83 40.82 5.70
C SER A 445 -66.57 41.62 6.96
N LEU A 446 -67.08 42.85 6.98
CA LEU A 446 -67.15 43.71 8.15
C LEU A 446 -68.60 43.99 8.46
N ARG A 447 -69.09 43.45 9.58
CA ARG A 447 -70.40 43.79 10.13
C ARG A 447 -70.28 44.97 11.07
N ILE A 448 -70.97 46.06 10.75
CA ILE A 448 -71.10 47.25 11.58
C ILE A 448 -72.47 47.22 12.24
N ARG A 449 -72.54 47.19 13.56
CA ARG A 449 -73.79 47.18 14.35
C ARG A 449 -74.17 48.58 14.81
N ARG A 450 -75.47 48.87 14.88
CA ARG A 450 -76.02 50.15 15.37
C ARG A 450 -75.35 51.35 14.70
N ILE A 451 -75.42 51.41 13.37
CA ILE A 451 -74.73 52.43 12.59
C ILE A 451 -75.21 53.85 12.94
N ASP A 452 -74.28 54.81 12.94
CA ASP A 452 -74.53 56.24 13.16
C ASP A 452 -73.74 57.10 12.15
N ASP A 453 -73.92 58.42 12.20
CA ASP A 453 -73.31 59.36 11.23
C ASP A 453 -71.76 59.29 11.21
N SER A 454 -71.13 58.82 12.30
CA SER A 454 -69.68 58.62 12.36
C SER A 454 -69.21 57.44 11.51
N ASP A 455 -70.09 56.48 11.18
CA ASP A 455 -69.78 55.30 10.36
C ASP A 455 -69.76 55.59 8.86
N SER A 456 -70.30 56.73 8.43
CA SER A 456 -70.17 57.18 7.04
C SER A 456 -68.71 57.40 6.67
N GLY A 457 -68.29 56.93 5.49
CA GLY A 457 -66.89 57.03 5.05
C GLY A 457 -66.55 56.03 3.95
N LYS A 458 -65.27 55.98 3.58
CA LYS A 458 -64.75 54.99 2.62
C LYS A 458 -64.14 53.82 3.40
N TYR A 459 -64.52 52.60 3.02
CA TYR A 459 -64.01 51.38 3.61
C TYR A 459 -63.18 50.62 2.57
N THR A 460 -61.99 50.19 2.95
CA THR A 460 -61.12 49.36 2.11
C THR A 460 -60.84 48.05 2.83
N CYS A 461 -61.07 46.95 2.14
CA CYS A 461 -60.77 45.62 2.65
C CYS A 461 -59.32 45.27 2.31
N ILE A 462 -58.59 44.71 3.29
CA ILE A 462 -57.20 44.31 3.15
C ILE A 462 -57.10 42.82 3.44
N ALA A 463 -56.58 42.06 2.47
CA ALA A 463 -56.26 40.64 2.62
C ALA A 463 -54.74 40.49 2.77
N VAL A 464 -54.31 39.72 3.78
CA VAL A 464 -52.89 39.47 4.08
C VAL A 464 -52.51 38.08 3.58
N TYR A 465 -51.42 37.98 2.82
CA TYR A 465 -50.84 36.74 2.33
C TYR A 465 -49.37 36.65 2.78
N SER A 466 -48.76 35.46 2.70
CA SER A 466 -47.34 35.23 3.06
C SER A 466 -46.35 36.18 2.36
N LYS A 467 -46.63 36.58 1.11
CA LYS A 467 -45.78 37.52 0.34
C LYS A 467 -46.20 39.00 0.46
N GLY A 468 -47.27 39.33 1.18
CA GLY A 468 -47.67 40.73 1.42
C GLY A 468 -49.19 40.98 1.48
N GLU A 469 -49.56 42.26 1.54
CA GLU A 469 -50.95 42.71 1.68
C GLU A 469 -51.56 43.21 0.37
N TYR A 470 -52.83 42.87 0.12
CA TYR A 470 -53.57 43.27 -1.07
C TYR A 470 -54.83 44.06 -0.67
N ARG A 471 -55.06 45.17 -1.38
CA ARG A 471 -56.11 46.14 -1.04
C ARG A 471 -57.23 46.14 -2.07
N SER A 472 -58.47 46.13 -1.60
CA SER A 472 -59.63 46.31 -2.47
C SER A 472 -59.72 47.75 -2.98
N LYS A 473 -60.57 48.00 -3.98
CA LYS A 473 -61.06 49.37 -4.23
C LYS A 473 -61.87 49.83 -3.01
N PRO A 474 -61.89 51.15 -2.69
CA PRO A 474 -62.70 51.65 -1.60
C PRO A 474 -64.19 51.54 -1.93
N MET A 475 -64.98 51.19 -0.93
CA MET A 475 -66.45 51.19 -0.95
C MET A 475 -66.98 52.30 -0.05
N THR A 476 -68.04 53.00 -0.47
CA THR A 476 -68.60 54.12 0.29
C THR A 476 -69.76 53.64 1.15
N MET A 477 -69.73 53.93 2.44
CA MET A 477 -70.85 53.74 3.35
C MET A 477 -71.49 55.08 3.68
N SER A 478 -72.80 55.19 3.51
CA SER A 478 -73.59 56.36 3.90
C SER A 478 -74.69 55.96 4.87
N VAL A 479 -74.78 56.66 5.99
CA VAL A 479 -75.84 56.45 6.99
C VAL A 479 -76.94 57.49 6.78
N PHE A 480 -78.19 57.02 6.75
CA PHE A 480 -79.38 57.87 6.63
C PHE A 480 -80.28 57.69 7.87
N GLY A 481 -80.40 58.73 8.68
CA GLY A 481 -81.35 58.76 9.80
C GLY A 481 -81.90 60.16 9.90
N GLY A 482 -83.10 60.36 9.37
CA GLY A 482 -83.74 61.67 9.28
C GLY A 482 -84.50 62.07 10.54
N ASN A 483 -84.81 63.37 10.62
CA ASN A 483 -86.17 63.80 10.93
C ASN A 483 -86.93 63.72 9.59
N VAL A 484 -88.09 63.09 9.41
CA VAL A 484 -89.28 62.94 10.27
C VAL A 484 -89.84 61.53 10.13
#